data_AF-A0A1Q5T5X2-F1
#
_entry.id   AF-A0A1Q5T5X2-F1
#
_cell.length_a   1.000
_cell.length_b   1.000
_cell.length_c   1.000
_cell.angle_alpha   90.00
_cell.angle_beta   90.00
_cell.angle_gamma   90.00
#
_symmetry.space_group_name_H-M   'P 1'
#
loop_
_entity.id
_entity.type
_entity.pdbx_description
1 polymer ?
#
loop_
_entity_poly.entity_id
_entity_poly.type
_entity_poly.pdbx_seq_one_letter_code
_entity_poly.pdbx_strand_id
1 'polypeptide(L)'
;MIAYLMRKLNMQQADVLNFVQTKQKAKPSSNRTRQLQVWEDVEFHLWENEERTIPKPAYKAFMEHVAALLRQKGLTGNESLAPQSL
;
A
#
# COMPACT_ATOMS: atom_id res chain seq x y z
N MET A 1 -10.78 -0.63 1.95
CA MET A 1 -11.59 -1.86 1.89
C MET A 1 -10.74 -3.12 1.69
N ILE A 2 -10.00 -3.31 0.58
CA ILE A 2 -9.18 -4.54 0.36
C ILE A 2 -8.20 -4.84 1.50
N ALA A 3 -7.31 -3.90 1.86
CA ALA A 3 -6.34 -4.09 2.95
C ALA A 3 -7.01 -4.40 4.32
N TYR A 4 -8.20 -3.81 4.56
CA TYR A 4 -8.99 -4.09 5.75
C TYR A 4 -9.51 -5.54 5.75
N LEU A 5 -10.03 -6.02 4.62
CA LEU A 5 -10.48 -7.40 4.47
C LEU A 5 -9.32 -8.40 4.62
N MET A 6 -8.16 -8.11 4.01
CA MET A 6 -6.95 -8.93 4.19
C MET A 6 -6.59 -9.09 5.66
N ARG A 7 -6.52 -7.98 6.42
CA ARG A 7 -6.22 -8.02 7.85
C ARG A 7 -7.32 -8.68 8.69
N LYS A 8 -8.59 -8.34 8.42
CA LYS A 8 -9.72 -8.79 9.25
C LYS A 8 -10.03 -10.27 9.06
N LEU A 9 -9.83 -10.78 7.84
CA LEU A 9 -10.12 -12.17 7.47
C LEU A 9 -8.86 -13.03 7.34
N ASN A 10 -7.68 -12.46 7.59
CA ASN A 10 -6.37 -13.10 7.39
C ASN A 10 -6.24 -13.75 6.00
N MET A 11 -6.77 -13.08 4.98
CA MET A 11 -6.80 -13.59 3.60
C MET A 11 -5.64 -13.02 2.79
N GLN A 12 -5.13 -13.83 1.87
CA GLN A 12 -4.08 -13.42 0.97
C GLN A 12 -4.58 -12.38 -0.04
N GLN A 13 -3.65 -11.58 -0.58
CA GLN A 13 -3.97 -10.52 -1.54
C GLN A 13 -4.79 -11.04 -2.73
N ALA A 14 -4.35 -12.15 -3.32
CA ALA A 14 -4.99 -12.75 -4.49
C ALA A 14 -6.45 -13.14 -4.22
N ASP A 15 -6.72 -13.73 -3.06
CA ASP A 15 -8.05 -14.20 -2.68
C ASP A 15 -9.01 -13.04 -2.43
N VAL A 16 -8.57 -12.00 -1.71
CA VAL A 16 -9.40 -10.80 -1.49
C VAL A 16 -9.65 -10.07 -2.81
N LEU A 17 -8.67 -10.02 -3.71
CA LEU A 17 -8.84 -9.42 -5.03
C LEU A 17 -9.87 -10.18 -5.87
N ASN A 18 -9.80 -11.51 -5.90
CA ASN A 18 -10.78 -12.34 -6.58
C ASN A 18 -12.18 -12.14 -5.98
N PHE A 19 -12.30 -12.15 -4.66
CA PHE A 19 -13.56 -11.91 -3.96
C PHE A 19 -14.16 -10.54 -4.28
N VAL A 20 -13.38 -9.46 -4.16
CA VAL A 20 -13.85 -8.10 -4.46
C VAL A 20 -14.23 -7.95 -5.93
N GLN A 21 -13.50 -8.59 -6.85
CA GLN A 21 -13.82 -8.58 -8.27
C GLN A 21 -15.17 -9.22 -8.62
N THR A 22 -15.65 -10.18 -7.82
CA THR A 22 -17.01 -10.73 -7.97
C THR A 22 -18.11 -9.69 -7.73
N LYS A 23 -17.82 -8.64 -6.95
CA LYS A 23 -18.75 -7.57 -6.58
C LYS A 23 -18.49 -6.27 -7.35
N GLN A 24 -17.24 -6.01 -7.71
CA GLN A 24 -16.81 -4.79 -8.38
C GLN A 24 -15.75 -5.11 -9.45
N LYS A 25 -16.08 -4.90 -10.73
CA LYS A 25 -15.21 -5.21 -11.89
C LYS A 25 -13.97 -4.29 -12.04
N ALA A 26 -13.65 -3.46 -11.05
CA ALA A 26 -12.57 -2.49 -11.15
C ALA A 26 -11.21 -3.13 -10.84
N LYS A 27 -10.30 -3.11 -11.81
CA LYS A 27 -8.93 -3.61 -11.65
C LYS A 27 -8.10 -2.61 -10.85
N PRO A 28 -7.39 -3.01 -9.77
CA PRO A 28 -6.48 -2.12 -9.08
C PRO A 28 -5.29 -1.74 -9.97
N SER A 29 -4.79 -0.51 -9.82
CA SER A 29 -3.58 -0.05 -10.49
C SER A 29 -2.34 -0.82 -9.98
N SER A 30 -1.27 -0.86 -10.78
CA SER A 30 -0.01 -1.54 -10.42
C SER A 30 0.56 -1.05 -9.09
N ASN A 31 0.51 0.26 -8.82
CA ASN A 31 0.96 0.83 -7.55
C ASN A 31 0.14 0.31 -6.37
N ARG A 32 -1.20 0.27 -6.52
CA ARG A 32 -2.09 -0.24 -5.48
C ARG A 32 -1.88 -1.73 -5.23
N THR A 33 -1.65 -2.52 -6.29
CA THR A 33 -1.30 -3.94 -6.17
C THR A 33 0.00 -4.12 -5.40
N ARG A 34 1.03 -3.32 -5.69
CA ARG A 34 2.30 -3.36 -4.96
C ARG A 34 2.16 -2.99 -3.48
N GLN A 35 1.38 -1.95 -3.17
CA GLN A 35 1.10 -1.56 -1.78
C GLN A 35 0.41 -2.69 -1.00
N LEU A 36 -0.51 -3.41 -1.64
CA LEU A 36 -1.19 -4.55 -1.03
C LEU A 36 -0.26 -5.76 -0.84
N GLN A 37 0.70 -5.98 -1.73
CA GLN A 37 1.73 -7.01 -1.54
C GLN A 37 2.60 -6.69 -0.32
N VAL A 38 3.11 -5.45 -0.22
CA VAL A 38 3.90 -5.02 0.94
C VAL A 38 3.10 -5.14 2.24
N TRP A 39 1.78 -4.90 2.18
CA TRP A 39 0.87 -5.07 3.32
C TRP A 39 0.73 -6.52 3.78
N GLU A 40 0.77 -7.47 2.85
CA GLU A 40 0.80 -8.91 3.12
C GLU A 40 2.17 -9.36 3.64
N ASP A 41 3.26 -8.91 3.01
CA ASP A 41 4.64 -9.26 3.37
C ASP A 41 5.01 -8.85 4.82
N VAL A 42 4.38 -7.80 5.32
CA VAL A 42 4.54 -7.32 6.71
C VAL A 42 3.51 -7.91 7.67
N GLU A 43 2.73 -8.89 7.22
CA GLU A 43 1.69 -9.58 7.99
C GLU A 43 0.70 -8.60 8.64
N PHE A 44 0.34 -7.56 7.88
CA PHE A 44 -0.58 -6.51 8.32
C PHE A 44 -0.07 -5.66 9.50
N HIS A 45 1.23 -5.71 9.79
CA HIS A 45 1.90 -4.94 10.84
C HIS A 45 3.15 -4.26 10.28
N LEU A 46 3.08 -2.94 10.07
CA LEU A 46 4.15 -2.17 9.41
C LEU A 46 5.41 -1.97 10.28
N TRP A 47 5.27 -2.07 11.59
CA TRP A 47 6.29 -1.69 12.56
C TRP A 47 6.76 -2.92 13.33
N GLU A 48 8.06 -3.00 13.58
CA GLU A 48 8.68 -4.04 14.43
C GLU A 48 8.39 -3.80 15.91
N ASN A 49 8.17 -2.54 16.30
CA ASN A 49 7.94 -2.14 17.68
C ASN A 49 6.59 -1.44 17.87
N GLU A 50 6.08 -1.50 19.09
CA GLU A 50 4.80 -0.88 19.47
C GLU A 50 4.82 0.65 19.37
N GLU A 51 5.98 1.27 19.58
CA GLU A 51 6.19 2.71 19.45
C GLU A 51 6.13 3.20 17.98
N ARG A 52 6.08 2.29 17.00
CA ARG A 52 5.94 2.58 15.57
C ARG A 52 7.07 3.46 15.01
N THR A 53 8.29 3.20 15.45
CA THR A 53 9.48 3.94 15.02
C THR A 53 10.38 3.13 14.09
N ILE A 54 10.35 1.79 14.20
CA ILE A 54 11.17 0.89 13.38
C ILE A 54 10.27 0.20 12.35
N PRO A 55 10.30 0.62 11.08
CA PRO A 55 9.52 -0.03 10.04
C PRO A 55 10.09 -1.43 9.72
N LYS A 56 9.21 -2.38 9.44
CA LYS A 56 9.62 -3.70 8.93
C LYS A 56 10.41 -3.57 7.62
N PRO A 57 11.38 -4.46 7.34
CA PRO A 57 12.25 -4.35 6.16
C PRO A 57 11.51 -4.18 4.82
N ALA A 58 10.45 -4.95 4.57
CA ALA A 58 9.68 -4.86 3.33
C ALA A 58 9.00 -3.50 3.15
N TYR A 59 8.43 -2.96 4.22
CA TYR A 59 7.82 -1.62 4.22
C TYR A 59 8.86 -0.51 4.06
N LYS A 60 10.01 -0.64 4.73
CA LYS A 60 11.13 0.30 4.59
C LYS A 60 11.64 0.37 3.15
N ALA A 61 11.90 -0.78 2.52
CA ALA A 61 12.37 -0.85 1.14
C ALA A 61 11.36 -0.25 0.15
N PHE A 62 10.06 -0.46 0.38
CA PHE A 62 9.01 0.18 -0.39
C PHE A 62 9.06 1.71 -0.26
N MET A 63 9.21 2.23 0.95
CA MET A 63 9.28 3.67 1.19
C MET A 63 10.51 4.32 0.57
N GLU A 64 11.68 3.68 0.66
CA GLU A 64 12.90 4.16 0.01
C GLU A 64 12.75 4.24 -1.51
N HIS A 65 12.15 3.21 -2.12
CA HIS A 65 11.85 3.23 -3.55
C HIS A 65 10.88 4.35 -3.93
N VAL A 66 9.82 4.57 -3.15
CA VAL A 66 8.86 5.65 -3.40
C VAL A 66 9.54 7.01 -3.26
N ALA A 67 10.37 7.21 -2.23
CA ALA A 67 11.13 8.44 -2.04
C ALA A 67 12.08 8.74 -3.21
N ALA A 68 12.76 7.72 -3.75
CA ALA A 68 13.59 7.87 -4.95
C ALA A 68 12.78 8.29 -6.18
N LEU A 69 11.62 7.66 -6.41
CA LEU A 69 10.72 8.03 -7.51
C LEU A 69 10.18 9.47 -7.38
N LEU A 70 9.83 9.90 -6.17
CA LEU A 70 9.34 11.25 -5.92
C LEU A 70 10.45 12.28 -6.20
N ARG A 71 11.66 12.05 -5.68
CA ARG A 71 12.84 12.89 -5.95
C ARG A 71 13.11 13.03 -7.44
N GLN A 72 13.05 11.93 -8.20
CA GLN A 72 13.23 11.96 -9.66
C GLN A 72 12.19 12.84 -10.36
N LYS A 73 10.96 12.90 -9.82
CA LYS A 73 9.87 13.73 -10.35
C LYS A 73 9.88 15.17 -9.84
N GLY A 74 10.87 15.56 -9.02
CA GLY A 74 10.86 16.86 -8.35
C GLY A 74 9.75 17.02 -7.31
N LEU A 75 9.20 15.89 -6.85
CA LEU A 75 8.11 15.82 -5.87
C LEU A 75 8.67 15.48 -4.48
N THR A 76 7.93 15.91 -3.47
CA THR A 76 8.22 15.69 -2.05
C THR A 76 7.33 14.61 -1.43
N GLY A 77 6.19 14.29 -2.06
CA GLY A 77 5.18 13.38 -1.51
C GLY A 77 4.19 14.06 -0.56
N ASN A 78 4.35 15.36 -0.31
CA ASN A 78 3.45 16.19 0.50
C ASN A 78 2.58 17.11 -0.37
N GLU A 79 2.43 16.78 -1.66
CA GLU A 79 1.60 17.56 -2.56
C GLU A 79 0.12 17.50 -2.15
N SER A 80 -0.62 18.57 -2.43
CA SER A 80 -2.06 18.59 -2.19
C SER A 80 -2.74 17.50 -3.03
N LEU A 81 -3.56 16.66 -2.37
CA LEU A 81 -4.38 15.63 -3.01
C LEU A 81 -5.64 16.21 -3.68
N ALA A 82 -5.95 17.48 -3.43
CA ALA A 82 -7.06 18.14 -4.08
C ALA A 82 -6.70 18.42 -5.56
N PRO A 83 -7.66 18.24 -6.49
CA PRO A 83 -7.45 18.69 -7.86
C PRO A 83 -7.12 20.19 -7.84
N GLN A 84 -6.00 20.56 -8.45
CA GLN A 84 -5.67 21.97 -8.68
C GLN A 84 -6.71 22.48 -9.68
N SER A 85 -7.71 23.21 -9.18
CA SER A 85 -8.67 23.91 -10.02
C SER A 85 -7.91 24.87 -10.94
N LEU A 86 -8.06 24.67 -12.25
CA LEU A 86 -7.61 25.57 -13.30
C LEU A 86 -8.48 26.84 -13.34
#